data_AF-A0AAU2S8Q4-F1
#
_entry.id   AF-A0AAU2S8Q4-F1
#
_cell.length_a   1.000
_cell.length_b   1.000
_cell.length_c   1.000
_cell.angle_alpha   90.00
_cell.angle_beta   90.00
_cell.angle_gamma   90.00
#
_symmetry.space_group_name_H-M   'P 1'
#
loop_
_entity.id
_entity.type
_entity.pdbx_description
1 polymer ?
#
loop_
_entity_poly.entity_id
_entity_poly.type
_entity_poly.pdbx_seq_one_letter_code
_entity_poly.pdbx_strand_id
1 'polypeptide(L)'
;MNARDTYDEELVRALLVTARENSSRLLSDGTLLGVLPGFSHPGRDFDVVAAARPGVHRYHEVQQPELQQVTWAVFPGYACEFAGPDRYSLEDARESFIRFLSPADLGREPVPFLRLWYDNTVTKGGTNGPDGILALPKTLQREIKLLEGAPGSFVRFENFRGQIFRAEWDAERTWTLLEESETAAPRPVGLADLLAFAEKALHD
;
A
#
# COMPACT_ATOMS: atom_id res chain seq x y z
N MET A 1 1.59 19.64 7.27
CA MET A 1 0.44 18.97 6.62
C MET A 1 -0.03 19.89 5.50
N ASN A 2 -0.12 19.38 4.29
CA ASN A 2 -0.70 20.11 3.15
C ASN A 2 -2.08 19.50 2.91
N ALA A 3 -3.09 20.33 2.69
CA ALA A 3 -4.42 19.89 2.28
C ALA A 3 -4.74 20.49 0.91
N ARG A 4 -5.42 19.72 0.06
CA ARG A 4 -5.89 20.12 -1.26
C ARG A 4 -7.41 19.98 -1.27
N ASP A 5 -8.08 20.98 -1.84
CA ASP A 5 -9.53 21.04 -2.11
C ASP A 5 -10.46 21.17 -0.88
N THR A 6 -10.34 20.31 0.14
CA THR A 6 -11.15 20.40 1.38
C THR A 6 -10.24 20.57 2.60
N TYR A 7 -10.46 21.64 3.36
CA TYR A 7 -9.74 21.91 4.60
C TYR A 7 -10.66 21.64 5.79
N ASP A 8 -10.23 20.70 6.63
CA ASP A 8 -10.92 20.30 7.84
C ASP A 8 -10.03 20.68 9.03
N GLU A 9 -10.27 21.87 9.60
CA GLU A 9 -9.40 22.42 10.64
C GLU A 9 -9.35 21.53 11.89
N GLU A 10 -10.48 20.94 12.28
CA GLU A 10 -10.57 20.09 13.47
C GLU A 10 -9.76 18.80 13.27
N LEU A 11 -9.87 18.17 12.09
CA LEU A 11 -9.04 17.02 11.72
C LEU A 11 -7.55 17.38 11.74
N VAL A 12 -7.16 18.49 11.10
CA VAL A 12 -5.75 18.93 11.04
C VAL A 12 -5.21 19.16 12.45
N ARG A 13 -5.99 19.81 13.31
CA ARG A 13 -5.62 20.07 14.71
C ARG A 13 -5.46 18.77 15.49
N ALA A 14 -6.44 17.86 15.42
CA ALA A 14 -6.41 16.57 16.10
C ALA A 14 -5.19 15.74 15.66
N LEU A 15 -4.90 15.72 14.36
CA LEU A 15 -3.74 15.05 13.78
C LEU A 15 -2.42 15.61 14.33
N LEU A 16 -2.24 16.94 14.31
CA LEU A 16 -1.01 17.58 14.76
C LEU A 16 -0.79 17.43 16.27
N VAL A 17 -1.85 17.50 17.08
CA VAL A 17 -1.78 17.23 18.52
C VAL A 17 -1.34 15.79 18.77
N THR A 18 -2.01 14.83 18.13
CA THR A 18 -1.71 13.39 18.27
C THR A 18 -0.26 13.10 17.87
N ALA A 19 0.20 13.66 16.74
CA ALA A 19 1.56 13.47 16.26
C ALA A 19 2.60 14.08 17.22
N ARG A 20 2.31 15.25 17.80
CA ARG A 20 3.20 15.91 18.77
C ARG A 20 3.35 15.09 20.04
N GLU A 21 2.25 14.58 20.58
CA GLU A 21 2.23 13.76 21.80
C GLU A 21 2.95 12.42 21.61
N ASN A 22 2.97 11.90 20.37
CA ASN A 22 3.56 10.60 20.02
C ASN A 22 4.84 10.73 19.18
N SER A 23 5.49 11.89 19.20
CA SER A 23 6.61 12.20 18.30
C SER A 23 7.78 11.23 18.41
N SER A 24 8.09 10.72 19.61
CA SER A 24 9.15 9.73 19.82
C SER A 24 8.89 8.38 19.14
N ARG A 25 7.61 8.02 18.91
CA ARG A 25 7.21 6.80 18.22
C ARG A 25 7.08 7.02 16.71
N LEU A 26 6.53 8.15 16.30
CA LEU A 26 6.26 8.47 14.90
C LEU A 26 7.50 8.93 14.12
N LEU A 27 8.40 9.67 14.77
CA LEU A 27 9.49 10.39 14.11
C LEU A 27 10.86 9.72 14.38
N SER A 28 10.88 8.39 14.44
CA SER A 28 12.12 7.65 14.62
C SER A 28 12.98 7.69 13.35
N ASP A 29 14.25 8.11 13.47
CA ASP A 29 15.17 8.32 12.33
C ASP A 29 15.34 7.09 11.41
N GLY A 30 15.16 5.88 11.96
CA GLY A 30 15.26 4.63 11.21
C GLY A 30 14.02 4.30 10.35
N THR A 31 12.89 4.97 10.58
CA THR A 31 11.61 4.61 9.96
C THR A 31 11.29 5.52 8.79
N LEU A 32 11.05 4.94 7.61
CA LEU A 32 10.73 5.69 6.38
C LEU A 32 9.32 6.32 6.45
N LEU A 33 8.35 5.50 6.86
CA LEU A 33 6.95 5.84 7.07
C LEU A 33 6.57 5.38 8.47
N GLY A 34 6.50 6.30 9.42
CA GLY A 34 6.03 6.03 10.79
C GLY A 34 4.51 5.96 10.81
N VAL A 35 3.96 4.99 11.55
CA VAL A 35 2.52 4.77 11.66
C VAL A 35 2.14 4.65 13.12
N LEU A 36 1.10 5.39 13.52
CA LEU A 36 0.48 5.31 14.83
C LEU A 36 -1.00 4.90 14.64
N PRO A 37 -1.36 3.64 14.95
CA PRO A 37 -2.73 3.16 14.85
C PRO A 37 -3.62 3.69 15.98
N GLY A 38 -4.93 3.54 15.79
CA GLY A 38 -5.95 3.92 16.77
C GLY A 38 -6.33 5.40 16.70
N PHE A 39 -5.99 6.07 15.60
CA PHE A 39 -6.51 7.41 15.33
C PHE A 39 -7.99 7.31 14.98
N SER A 40 -8.77 8.33 15.34
CA SER A 40 -10.16 8.45 14.90
C SER A 40 -10.58 9.91 14.93
N HIS A 41 -11.44 10.29 14.00
CA HIS A 41 -11.99 11.64 13.94
C HIS A 41 -13.44 11.58 13.42
N PRO A 42 -14.41 12.27 14.06
CA PRO A 42 -15.79 12.25 13.60
C PRO A 42 -15.94 12.63 12.12
N GLY A 43 -16.72 11.84 11.37
CA GLY A 43 -16.96 12.09 9.95
C GLY A 43 -15.81 11.67 9.02
N ARG A 44 -14.79 10.99 9.53
CA ARG A 44 -13.66 10.46 8.75
C ARG A 44 -13.33 9.04 9.21
N ASP A 45 -12.95 8.21 8.26
CA ASP A 45 -12.65 6.79 8.51
C ASP A 45 -11.16 6.48 8.68
N PHE A 46 -10.31 7.52 8.74
CA PHE A 46 -8.88 7.37 8.99
C PHE A 46 -8.62 6.72 10.36
N ASP A 47 -7.87 5.62 10.38
CA ASP A 47 -7.56 4.82 11.58
C ASP A 47 -6.10 4.94 12.05
N VAL A 48 -5.26 5.65 11.28
CA VAL A 48 -3.86 5.91 11.63
C VAL A 48 -3.45 7.38 11.47
N VAL A 49 -2.49 7.80 12.29
CA VAL A 49 -1.63 8.96 12.01
C VAL A 49 -0.35 8.46 11.40
N ALA A 50 0.02 8.96 10.23
CA ALA A 50 1.26 8.62 9.56
C ALA A 50 2.23 9.80 9.50
N ALA A 51 3.53 9.48 9.47
CA ALA A 51 4.60 10.45 9.33
C ALA A 51 5.62 9.95 8.30
N ALA A 52 5.84 10.71 7.23
CA ALA A 52 6.94 10.46 6.30
C ALA A 52 8.15 11.30 6.69
N ARG A 53 9.32 10.67 6.71
CA ARG A 53 10.57 11.34 7.06
C ARG A 53 11.11 12.24 5.93
N PRO A 54 12.07 13.13 6.23
CA PRO A 54 12.89 13.77 5.21
C PRO A 54 13.44 12.79 4.18
N GLY A 55 13.29 13.13 2.90
CA GLY A 55 13.73 12.30 1.79
C GLY A 55 12.70 11.25 1.34
N VAL A 56 11.58 11.08 2.04
CA VAL A 56 10.42 10.32 1.54
C VAL A 56 9.40 11.26 0.89
N HIS A 57 9.05 12.35 1.56
CA HIS A 57 8.19 13.38 0.99
C HIS A 57 8.97 14.42 0.17
N ARG A 58 8.23 15.17 -0.67
CA ARG A 58 8.77 16.23 -1.54
C ARG A 58 8.53 17.66 -1.02
N TYR A 59 7.98 17.82 0.18
CA TYR A 59 7.76 19.15 0.75
C TYR A 59 9.07 19.93 0.85
N HIS A 60 9.05 21.21 0.45
CA HIS A 60 10.19 22.13 0.48
C HIS A 60 11.43 21.72 -0.33
N GLU A 61 11.42 20.57 -1.03
CA GLU A 61 12.57 19.99 -1.75
C GLU A 61 13.23 20.96 -2.73
N VAL A 62 12.43 21.80 -3.41
CA VAL A 62 12.92 22.76 -4.42
C VAL A 62 13.19 24.14 -3.83
N GLN A 63 12.31 24.64 -2.97
CA GLN A 63 12.33 26.04 -2.53
C GLN A 63 13.20 26.26 -1.28
N GLN A 64 13.26 25.27 -0.37
CA GLN A 64 14.00 25.34 0.88
C GLN A 64 14.56 23.95 1.25
N PRO A 65 15.64 23.49 0.57
CA PRO A 65 16.18 22.14 0.79
C PRO A 65 16.66 21.89 2.23
N GLU A 66 17.21 22.90 2.89
CA GLU A 66 17.62 22.80 4.31
C GLU A 66 16.42 22.54 5.22
N LEU A 67 15.28 23.17 4.95
CA LEU A 67 14.04 22.92 5.70
C LEU A 67 13.51 21.51 5.41
N GLN A 68 13.65 21.01 4.18
CA GLN A 68 13.23 19.66 3.82
C GLN A 68 13.95 18.59 4.66
N GLN A 69 15.22 18.80 4.97
CA GLN A 69 16.03 17.85 5.75
C GLN A 69 15.59 17.69 7.21
N VAL A 70 14.79 18.63 7.73
CA VAL A 70 14.32 18.64 9.12
C VAL A 70 12.79 18.60 9.23
N THR A 71 12.08 18.56 8.10
CA THR A 71 10.62 18.55 8.06
C THR A 71 10.11 17.12 8.02
N TRP A 72 9.08 16.82 8.82
CA TRP A 72 8.32 15.58 8.72
C TRP A 72 6.95 15.88 8.13
N ALA A 73 6.50 15.04 7.19
CA ALA A 73 5.17 15.13 6.64
C ALA A 73 4.22 14.26 7.46
N VAL A 74 3.41 14.89 8.31
CA VAL A 74 2.35 14.23 9.08
C VAL A 74 1.01 14.32 8.33
N PHE A 75 0.30 13.20 8.22
CA PHE A 75 -0.97 13.07 7.50
C PHE A 75 -1.83 11.93 8.09
N PRO A 76 -3.17 11.99 7.93
CA PRO A 76 -4.02 10.87 8.29
C PRO A 76 -3.98 9.78 7.21
N GLY A 77 -4.20 8.54 7.58
CA GLY A 77 -4.22 7.42 6.62
C GLY A 77 -5.03 6.23 7.11
N TYR A 78 -4.89 5.13 6.38
CA TYR A 78 -5.49 3.84 6.73
C TYR A 78 -4.41 2.78 7.01
N ALA A 79 -4.62 1.92 7.99
CA ALA A 79 -3.62 0.91 8.39
C ALA A 79 -3.22 0.00 7.23
N CYS A 80 -4.16 -0.33 6.34
CA CYS A 80 -3.91 -1.18 5.18
C CYS A 80 -2.94 -0.59 4.15
N GLU A 81 -2.59 0.69 4.25
CA GLU A 81 -1.72 1.39 3.29
C GLU A 81 -0.24 1.24 3.61
N PHE A 82 0.07 0.71 4.80
CA PHE A 82 1.43 0.69 5.34
C PHE A 82 1.88 -0.74 5.62
N ALA A 83 2.90 -1.18 4.89
CA ALA A 83 3.63 -2.39 5.25
C ALA A 83 4.52 -2.16 6.49
N GLY A 84 5.07 -3.26 7.02
CA GLY A 84 6.09 -3.20 8.08
C GLY A 84 7.28 -2.30 7.68
N PRO A 85 7.90 -1.54 8.60
CA PRO A 85 9.00 -0.63 8.29
C PRO A 85 10.19 -1.27 7.59
N ASP A 86 10.44 -2.55 7.84
CA ASP A 86 11.48 -3.38 7.26
C ASP A 86 11.19 -3.83 5.82
N ARG A 87 9.95 -3.64 5.34
CA ARG A 87 9.48 -4.04 4.00
C ARG A 87 9.43 -2.89 3.00
N TYR A 88 9.83 -1.69 3.42
CA TYR A 88 10.02 -0.54 2.53
C TYR A 88 11.50 -0.34 2.21
N SER A 89 11.83 -0.31 0.93
CA SER A 89 13.01 0.44 0.49
C SER A 89 12.72 1.95 0.54
N LEU A 90 13.78 2.78 0.51
CA LEU A 90 13.60 4.24 0.41
C LEU A 90 12.82 4.63 -0.86
N GLU A 91 13.05 3.92 -1.96
CA GLU A 91 12.35 4.13 -3.22
C GLU A 91 10.86 3.77 -3.11
N ASP A 92 10.55 2.62 -2.51
CA ASP A 92 9.17 2.19 -2.25
C ASP A 92 8.43 3.22 -1.40
N ALA A 93 9.05 3.70 -0.32
CA ALA A 93 8.43 4.71 0.54
C ALA A 93 8.17 6.03 -0.21
N ARG A 94 9.12 6.47 -1.04
CA ARG A 94 8.96 7.67 -1.89
C ARG A 94 7.83 7.49 -2.89
N GLU A 95 7.81 6.39 -3.62
CA GLU A 95 6.77 6.08 -4.60
C GLU A 95 5.39 5.95 -3.94
N SER A 96 5.32 5.30 -2.77
CA SER A 96 4.09 5.26 -1.95
C SER A 96 3.58 6.64 -1.58
N PHE A 97 4.45 7.49 -1.04
CA PHE A 97 4.06 8.84 -0.64
C PHE A 97 3.60 9.70 -1.83
N ILE A 98 4.28 9.58 -2.98
CA ILE A 98 4.04 10.43 -4.15
C ILE A 98 2.83 9.97 -4.96
N ARG A 99 2.63 8.66 -5.11
CA ARG A 99 1.67 8.09 -6.08
C ARG A 99 0.45 7.43 -5.45
N PHE A 100 0.51 6.97 -4.21
CA PHE A 100 -0.55 6.14 -3.62
C PHE A 100 -1.23 6.83 -2.43
N LEU A 101 -0.46 7.31 -1.44
CA LEU A 101 -1.01 7.77 -0.16
C LEU A 101 -1.80 9.09 -0.23
N SER A 102 -1.71 9.82 -1.34
CA SER A 102 -2.36 11.12 -1.57
C SER A 102 -2.56 11.98 -0.30
N PRO A 103 -1.49 12.33 0.45
CA PRO A 103 -1.61 12.84 1.83
C PRO A 103 -2.37 14.17 1.99
N ALA A 104 -2.61 14.87 0.87
CA ALA A 104 -3.30 16.15 0.84
C ALA A 104 -4.81 16.03 0.58
N ASP A 105 -5.30 14.87 0.15
CA ASP A 105 -6.72 14.63 -0.05
C ASP A 105 -7.32 14.04 1.23
N LEU A 106 -8.09 14.86 1.97
CA LEU A 106 -8.72 14.45 3.23
C LEU A 106 -10.07 13.73 3.04
N GLY A 107 -10.56 13.65 1.81
CA GLY A 107 -11.79 12.95 1.43
C GLY A 107 -11.55 11.64 0.69
N ARG A 108 -10.29 11.16 0.64
CA ARG A 108 -9.91 9.97 -0.12
C ARG A 108 -10.33 8.67 0.56
N GLU A 109 -10.54 7.66 -0.28
CA GLU A 109 -10.65 6.26 0.11
C GLU A 109 -9.26 5.65 0.43
N PRO A 110 -9.23 4.51 1.15
CA PRO A 110 -8.02 3.74 1.38
C PRO A 110 -7.38 3.25 0.08
N VAL A 111 -6.05 3.30 0.02
CA VAL A 111 -5.23 2.73 -1.06
C VAL A 111 -4.26 1.72 -0.45
N PRO A 112 -4.65 0.44 -0.34
CA PRO A 112 -3.85 -0.55 0.36
C PRO A 112 -2.45 -0.73 -0.23
N PHE A 113 -1.51 -1.08 0.63
CA PHE A 113 -0.20 -1.57 0.20
C PHE A 113 -0.39 -2.86 -0.58
N LEU A 114 0.15 -2.85 -1.80
CA LEU A 114 0.17 -3.99 -2.68
C LEU A 114 1.52 -4.04 -3.39
N ARG A 115 2.26 -5.11 -3.15
CA ARG A 115 3.42 -5.50 -3.96
C ARG A 115 3.00 -6.64 -4.88
N LEU A 116 3.27 -6.50 -6.17
CA LEU A 116 2.77 -7.39 -7.22
C LEU A 116 3.95 -7.99 -8.00
N TRP A 117 3.85 -9.27 -8.30
CA TRP A 117 4.62 -9.99 -9.29
C TRP A 117 3.65 -10.66 -10.25
N TYR A 118 3.97 -10.69 -11.53
CA TYR A 118 3.17 -11.44 -12.49
C TYR A 118 4.02 -11.89 -13.66
N ASP A 119 3.57 -12.95 -14.31
CA ASP A 119 4.04 -13.40 -15.61
C ASP A 119 2.83 -13.78 -16.44
N ASN A 120 2.68 -13.14 -17.59
CA ASN A 120 1.57 -13.33 -18.51
C ASN A 120 2.11 -13.89 -19.83
N THR A 121 1.84 -15.17 -20.07
CA THR A 121 2.32 -15.89 -21.26
C THR A 121 1.66 -15.40 -22.56
N VAL A 122 0.48 -14.77 -22.48
CA VAL A 122 -0.25 -14.23 -23.64
C VAL A 122 0.31 -12.87 -24.07
N THR A 123 0.47 -11.95 -23.13
CA THR A 123 0.98 -10.59 -23.41
C THR A 123 2.51 -10.53 -23.44
N LYS A 124 3.17 -11.58 -22.92
CA LYS A 124 4.62 -11.63 -22.64
C LYS A 124 5.06 -10.52 -21.65
N GLY A 125 4.12 -9.95 -20.93
CA GLY A 125 4.37 -8.96 -19.88
C GLY A 125 4.59 -9.65 -18.55
N GLY A 126 5.53 -9.14 -17.77
CA GLY A 126 5.78 -9.63 -16.42
C GLY A 126 6.65 -8.69 -15.62
N THR A 127 6.76 -8.96 -14.33
CA THR A 127 7.71 -8.30 -13.45
C THR A 127 9.07 -8.98 -13.53
N ASN A 128 10.12 -8.18 -13.72
CA ASN A 128 11.50 -8.66 -13.71
C ASN A 128 12.07 -8.57 -12.29
N GLY A 129 12.78 -9.63 -11.85
CA GLY A 129 13.51 -9.63 -10.59
C GLY A 129 12.69 -10.05 -9.37
N PRO A 130 13.35 -10.23 -8.21
CA PRO A 130 12.73 -10.78 -7.00
C PRO A 130 11.86 -9.78 -6.24
N ASP A 131 12.02 -8.47 -6.47
CA ASP A 131 11.50 -7.43 -5.58
C ASP A 131 10.04 -7.02 -5.86
N GLY A 132 9.49 -7.42 -7.01
CA GLY A 132 8.12 -7.07 -7.41
C GLY A 132 7.95 -5.57 -7.65
N ILE A 133 6.71 -5.13 -7.88
CA ILE A 133 6.39 -3.72 -8.07
C ILE A 133 5.29 -3.28 -7.12
N LEU A 134 5.37 -2.04 -6.62
CA LEU A 134 4.21 -1.43 -5.96
C LEU A 134 3.13 -1.13 -7.00
N ALA A 135 1.89 -1.51 -6.69
CA ALA A 135 0.78 -1.39 -7.61
C ALA A 135 -0.51 -0.97 -6.89
N LEU A 136 -1.46 -0.42 -7.66
CA LEU A 136 -2.82 -0.16 -7.17
C LEU A 136 -3.64 -1.45 -7.23
N PRO A 137 -4.65 -1.64 -6.36
CA PRO A 137 -5.54 -2.83 -6.38
C PRO A 137 -6.16 -3.10 -7.75
N LYS A 138 -6.55 -2.03 -8.48
CA LYS A 138 -7.07 -2.13 -9.85
C LYS A 138 -6.10 -2.80 -10.83
N THR A 139 -4.79 -2.68 -10.62
CA THR A 139 -3.77 -3.34 -11.44
C THR A 139 -3.82 -4.85 -11.20
N LEU A 140 -3.86 -5.30 -9.95
CA LEU A 140 -4.01 -6.72 -9.62
C LEU A 140 -5.30 -7.30 -10.21
N GLN A 141 -6.43 -6.63 -10.02
CA GLN A 141 -7.71 -7.08 -10.58
C GLN A 141 -7.68 -7.18 -12.11
N ARG A 142 -6.99 -6.24 -12.78
CA ARG A 142 -6.80 -6.28 -14.24
C ARG A 142 -5.93 -7.47 -14.64
N GLU A 143 -4.78 -7.66 -13.99
CA GLU A 143 -3.88 -8.77 -14.34
C GLU A 143 -4.57 -10.11 -14.12
N ILE A 144 -5.29 -10.33 -13.01
CA ILE A 144 -6.09 -11.54 -12.79
C ILE A 144 -7.01 -11.80 -13.99
N LYS A 145 -7.80 -10.81 -14.42
CA LYS A 145 -8.72 -10.98 -15.56
C LYS A 145 -8.00 -11.30 -16.88
N LEU A 146 -6.77 -10.81 -17.07
CA LEU A 146 -5.99 -11.02 -18.28
C LEU A 146 -5.33 -12.40 -18.36
N LEU A 147 -5.14 -13.10 -17.23
CA LEU A 147 -4.53 -14.44 -17.25
C LEU A 147 -5.56 -15.57 -17.41
N GLU A 148 -6.85 -15.26 -17.43
CA GLU A 148 -7.88 -16.28 -17.69
C GLU A 148 -7.65 -16.91 -19.07
N GLY A 149 -7.52 -18.24 -19.10
CA GLY A 149 -7.21 -18.97 -20.34
C GLY A 149 -5.72 -18.96 -20.73
N ALA A 150 -4.82 -18.54 -19.84
CA ALA A 150 -3.37 -18.48 -20.08
C ALA A 150 -2.58 -19.45 -19.17
N PRO A 151 -2.57 -20.77 -19.45
CA PRO A 151 -1.84 -21.75 -18.64
C PRO A 151 -0.37 -21.37 -18.43
N GLY A 152 0.10 -21.54 -17.18
CA GLY A 152 1.45 -21.19 -16.76
C GLY A 152 1.67 -19.70 -16.49
N SER A 153 0.65 -18.85 -16.70
CA SER A 153 0.67 -17.46 -16.22
C SER A 153 0.27 -17.41 -14.76
N PHE A 154 0.88 -16.48 -14.01
CA PHE A 154 0.54 -16.27 -12.61
C PHE A 154 0.49 -14.79 -12.24
N VAL A 155 -0.30 -14.50 -11.21
CA VAL A 155 -0.11 -13.31 -10.37
C VAL A 155 0.30 -13.77 -8.98
N ARG A 156 1.26 -13.08 -8.40
CA ARG A 156 1.66 -13.23 -7.00
C ARG A 156 1.60 -11.86 -6.38
N PHE A 157 1.00 -11.73 -5.21
CA PHE A 157 0.84 -10.44 -4.56
C PHE A 157 1.02 -10.54 -3.06
N GLU A 158 1.50 -9.45 -2.49
CA GLU A 158 1.79 -9.32 -1.07
C GLU A 158 1.01 -8.12 -0.51
N ASN A 159 0.32 -8.34 0.60
CA ASN A 159 -0.39 -7.28 1.31
C ASN A 159 0.53 -6.53 2.29
N PHE A 160 0.10 -5.35 2.72
CA PHE A 160 -0.22 -5.20 4.14
C PHE A 160 0.70 -5.83 5.18
N ARG A 161 0.22 -6.99 5.64
CA ARG A 161 0.72 -7.82 6.73
C ARG A 161 1.90 -8.71 6.33
N GLY A 162 2.28 -8.72 5.05
CA GLY A 162 3.35 -9.56 4.52
C GLY A 162 2.90 -10.95 4.14
N GLN A 163 1.59 -11.16 4.04
CA GLN A 163 1.03 -12.39 3.48
C GLN A 163 1.17 -12.34 1.97
N ILE A 164 1.65 -13.45 1.42
CA ILE A 164 1.90 -13.58 -0.01
C ILE A 164 0.95 -14.62 -0.57
N PHE A 165 0.24 -14.24 -1.62
CA PHE A 165 -0.70 -15.09 -2.32
C PHE A 165 -0.27 -15.25 -3.77
N ARG A 166 -0.40 -16.46 -4.30
CA ARG A 166 -0.15 -16.78 -5.70
C ARG A 166 -1.42 -17.34 -6.32
N ALA A 167 -1.89 -16.70 -7.37
CA ALA A 167 -2.97 -17.20 -8.20
C ALA A 167 -2.45 -17.56 -9.60
N GLU A 168 -2.82 -18.75 -10.07
CA GLU A 168 -2.34 -19.31 -11.33
C GLU A 168 -3.50 -19.95 -12.09
N TRP A 169 -3.50 -19.78 -13.42
CA TRP A 169 -4.44 -20.48 -14.29
C TRP A 169 -3.87 -21.85 -14.67
N ASP A 170 -4.52 -22.92 -14.22
CA ASP A 170 -4.02 -24.28 -14.39
C ASP A 170 -4.36 -24.91 -15.76
N ALA A 171 -3.83 -26.10 -15.99
CA ALA A 171 -4.09 -26.88 -17.21
C ALA A 171 -5.54 -27.42 -17.29
N GLU A 172 -6.22 -27.55 -16.15
CA GLU A 172 -7.62 -27.98 -16.03
C GLU A 172 -8.61 -26.83 -16.28
N ARG A 173 -8.10 -25.65 -16.67
CA ARG A 173 -8.87 -24.43 -16.96
C ARG A 173 -9.60 -23.90 -15.73
N THR A 174 -8.95 -24.00 -14.58
CA THR A 174 -9.45 -23.49 -13.31
C THR A 174 -8.40 -22.56 -12.68
N TRP A 175 -8.85 -21.56 -11.92
CA TRP A 175 -7.93 -20.79 -11.09
C TRP A 175 -7.52 -21.60 -9.89
N THR A 176 -6.23 -21.58 -9.58
CA THR A 176 -5.70 -22.07 -8.31
C THR A 176 -5.20 -20.89 -7.49
N LEU A 177 -5.39 -20.95 -6.18
CA LEU A 177 -4.91 -19.97 -5.22
C LEU A 177 -4.11 -20.66 -4.13
N LEU A 178 -2.93 -20.13 -3.85
CA LEU A 178 -2.00 -20.58 -2.83
C LEU A 178 -1.63 -19.39 -1.93
N GLU A 179 -1.66 -19.59 -0.62
CA GLU A 179 -1.03 -18.69 0.35
C GLU A 179 0.36 -19.24 0.68
N GLU A 180 1.42 -18.49 0.34
CA GLU A 180 2.81 -18.96 0.47
C GLU A 180 3.30 -18.97 1.93
N SER A 181 2.61 -18.29 2.84
CA SER A 181 2.89 -18.30 4.29
C SER A 181 2.49 -19.62 4.96
N GLU A 182 1.66 -20.43 4.33
CA GLU A 182 1.19 -21.70 4.88
C GLU A 182 1.71 -22.88 4.06
N THR A 183 1.93 -24.03 4.70
CA THR A 183 2.15 -25.32 3.99
C THR A 183 0.85 -25.83 3.32
N ALA A 184 -0.04 -24.92 2.93
CA ALA A 184 -1.32 -25.21 2.33
C ALA A 184 -1.12 -25.66 0.87
N ALA A 185 -1.93 -26.62 0.44
CA ALA A 185 -1.99 -26.99 -0.97
C ALA A 185 -2.72 -25.89 -1.77
N PRO A 186 -2.36 -25.65 -3.04
CA PRO A 186 -3.16 -24.81 -3.93
C PRO A 186 -4.60 -25.30 -3.96
N ARG A 187 -5.55 -24.37 -3.83
CA ARG A 187 -6.98 -24.70 -3.87
C ARG A 187 -7.63 -24.13 -5.13
N PRO A 188 -8.55 -24.85 -5.77
CA PRO A 188 -9.33 -24.31 -6.88
C PRO A 188 -10.22 -23.16 -6.39
N VAL A 189 -10.43 -22.16 -7.23
CA VAL A 189 -11.24 -20.99 -6.94
C VAL A 189 -11.92 -20.49 -8.21
N GLY A 190 -13.11 -19.90 -8.11
CA GLY A 190 -13.74 -19.21 -9.25
C GLY A 190 -13.14 -17.81 -9.44
N LEU A 191 -13.23 -17.24 -10.64
CA LEU A 191 -12.74 -15.87 -10.90
C LEU A 191 -13.36 -14.83 -9.95
N ALA A 192 -14.68 -14.91 -9.74
CA ALA A 192 -15.38 -13.97 -8.85
C ALA A 192 -14.89 -14.09 -7.40
N ASP A 193 -14.71 -15.32 -6.91
CA ASP A 193 -14.21 -15.59 -5.56
C ASP A 193 -12.74 -15.17 -5.41
N LEU A 194 -11.92 -15.33 -6.45
CA LEU A 194 -10.54 -14.88 -6.46
C LEU A 194 -10.44 -13.36 -6.38
N LEU A 195 -11.25 -12.63 -7.14
CA LEU A 195 -11.30 -11.16 -7.10
C LEU A 195 -11.79 -10.66 -5.73
N ALA A 196 -12.84 -11.29 -5.19
CA ALA A 196 -13.35 -10.94 -3.86
C ALA A 196 -12.33 -11.26 -2.76
N PHE A 197 -11.62 -12.38 -2.87
CA PHE A 197 -10.53 -12.75 -1.99
C PHE A 197 -9.38 -11.73 -2.05
N ALA A 198 -8.93 -11.37 -3.25
CA ALA A 198 -7.85 -10.42 -3.44
C ALA A 198 -8.19 -9.05 -2.83
N GLU A 199 -9.41 -8.55 -3.06
CA GLU A 199 -9.86 -7.30 -2.44
C GLU A 199 -9.82 -7.38 -0.92
N LYS A 200 -10.43 -8.43 -0.35
CA LYS A 200 -10.47 -8.63 1.10
C LYS A 200 -9.06 -8.73 1.70
N ALA A 201 -8.17 -9.50 1.08
CA ALA A 201 -6.80 -9.72 1.56
C ALA A 201 -5.94 -8.46 1.56
N LEU A 202 -6.31 -7.42 0.81
CA LEU A 202 -5.59 -6.14 0.82
C LEU A 202 -6.04 -5.21 1.94
N HIS A 203 -7.27 -5.36 2.44
CA HIS A 203 -7.83 -4.51 3.49
C HIS A 203 -7.78 -5.16 4.89
N ASP A 204 -7.88 -6.49 4.94
CA ASP A 204 -7.95 -7.26 6.18
C ASP A 204 -6.57 -7.66 6.73
#